data_AF-A0A5C6A8U1-F1
#
_entry.id   AF-A0A5C6A8U1-F1
#
_cell.length_a   1.000
_cell.length_b   1.000
_cell.length_c   1.000
_cell.angle_alpha   90.00
_cell.angle_beta   90.00
_cell.angle_gamma   90.00
#
_symmetry.space_group_name_H-M   'P 1'
#
loop_
_entity.id
_entity.type
_entity.pdbx_description
1 polymer ?
#
loop_
_entity_poly.entity_id
_entity_poly.type
_entity_poly.pdbx_seq_one_letter_code
_entity_poly.pdbx_strand_id
1 'polypeptide(L)'
;MAKLIQTQTGETLLHDVELADSFWKRFKGLQFRRSMPRDAGIWLTPCSSLHTCFMRFSIDVIHLDSDSRVLSVARNVRPWRLHFCPRGTCSVIETMPAAVALVTNDQVHLA
;
A
#
# COMPACT_ATOMS: atom_id res chain seq x y z
N MET A 1 11.06 9.31 4.95
CA MET A 1 9.86 8.56 5.36
C MET A 1 8.78 9.58 5.66
N ALA A 2 7.58 9.37 5.12
CA ALA A 2 6.47 10.31 5.18
C ALA A 2 5.33 9.73 6.02
N LYS A 3 4.40 10.56 6.46
CA LYS A 3 3.19 10.09 7.15
C LYS A 3 2.08 9.85 6.14
N LEU A 4 1.31 8.79 6.32
CA LEU A 4 0.06 8.60 5.60
C LEU A 4 -1.07 9.25 6.39
N ILE A 5 -1.74 10.22 5.78
CA ILE A 5 -2.83 10.94 6.42
C ILE A 5 -4.13 10.73 5.63
N GLN A 6 -5.23 10.47 6.33
CA GLN A 6 -6.56 10.50 5.75
C GLN A 6 -7.00 11.95 5.58
N THR A 7 -7.28 12.37 4.35
CA THR A 7 -7.54 13.76 4.00
C THR A 7 -8.81 14.30 4.68
N GLN A 8 -9.85 13.46 4.83
CA GLN A 8 -11.13 13.88 5.41
C GLN A 8 -11.05 14.17 6.91
N THR A 9 -10.31 13.36 7.66
CA THR A 9 -10.26 13.42 9.14
C THR A 9 -9.00 14.12 9.65
N GLY A 10 -7.95 14.20 8.83
CA GLY A 10 -6.61 14.61 9.25
C GLY A 10 -5.91 13.55 10.10
N GLU A 11 -6.48 12.36 10.23
CA GLU A 11 -5.91 11.27 11.04
C GLU A 11 -4.63 10.73 10.39
N THR A 12 -3.57 10.59 11.19
CA THR A 12 -2.36 9.89 10.77
C THR A 12 -2.59 8.39 10.87
N LEU A 13 -2.65 7.72 9.72
CA LEU A 13 -2.89 6.28 9.60
C LEU A 13 -1.61 5.47 9.77
N LEU A 14 -0.49 6.00 9.26
CA LEU A 14 0.84 5.40 9.38
C LEU A 14 1.87 6.52 9.57
N HIS A 15 2.80 6.32 10.48
CA HIS A 15 3.88 7.28 10.74
C HIS A 15 5.10 7.10 9.84
N ASP A 16 5.27 5.91 9.26
CA ASP A 16 6.45 5.58 8.45
C ASP A 16 6.08 4.96 7.10
N VAL A 17 5.86 5.82 6.09
CA VAL A 17 5.60 5.40 4.72
C VAL A 17 6.76 5.71 3.80
N GLU A 18 7.23 4.67 3.12
CA GLU A 18 8.25 4.76 2.08
C GLU A 18 7.58 4.90 0.70
N LEU A 19 7.95 5.94 -0.04
CA LEU A 19 7.50 6.13 -1.42
C LEU A 19 8.39 5.36 -2.40
N ALA A 20 7.80 4.38 -3.08
CA ALA A 20 8.41 3.57 -4.12
C ALA A 20 7.97 4.09 -5.50
N ASP A 21 8.67 5.11 -5.99
CA ASP A 21 8.42 5.84 -7.25
C ASP A 21 9.31 5.40 -8.42
N SER A 22 10.48 4.82 -8.14
CA SER A 22 11.41 4.34 -9.16
C SER A 22 11.17 2.86 -9.49
N PHE A 23 11.55 2.43 -10.70
CA PHE A 23 11.41 1.03 -11.14
C PHE A 23 12.06 0.05 -10.15
N TRP A 24 13.26 0.35 -9.67
CA TRP A 24 13.97 -0.51 -8.70
C TRP A 24 13.30 -0.53 -7.32
N LYS A 25 12.81 0.61 -6.82
CA LYS A 25 12.08 0.65 -5.55
C LYS A 25 10.76 -0.14 -5.64
N ARG A 26 10.03 0.01 -6.75
CA ARG A 26 8.81 -0.76 -7.03
C ARG A 26 9.07 -2.25 -7.17
N PHE A 27 10.13 -2.63 -7.90
CA PHE A 27 10.50 -4.04 -8.07
C PHE A 27 10.87 -4.68 -6.74
N LYS A 28 11.65 -3.99 -5.90
CA LYS A 28 12.05 -4.51 -4.58
C LYS A 28 10.89 -4.54 -3.58
N GLY A 29 10.11 -3.46 -3.47
CA GLY A 29 9.00 -3.35 -2.52
C GLY A 29 9.32 -3.91 -1.13
N LEU A 30 8.48 -4.83 -0.67
CA LEU A 30 8.65 -5.58 0.59
C LEU A 30 9.39 -6.92 0.44
N GLN A 31 9.93 -7.23 -0.75
CA GLN A 31 10.64 -8.48 -0.99
C GLN A 31 11.83 -8.62 -0.04
N PHE A 32 12.07 -9.85 0.43
CA PHE A 32 13.15 -10.21 1.34
C PHE A 32 13.09 -9.57 2.74
N ARG A 33 12.10 -8.70 3.03
CA ARG A 33 11.88 -8.20 4.40
C ARG A 33 11.35 -9.32 5.28
N ARG A 34 11.90 -9.44 6.50
CA ARG A 34 11.46 -10.45 7.49
C ARG A 34 10.14 -10.05 8.16
N SER A 35 9.94 -8.75 8.32
CA SER A 35 8.76 -8.14 8.92
C SER A 35 8.69 -6.66 8.51
N MET A 36 7.56 -6.04 8.77
CA MET A 36 7.35 -4.58 8.69
C MET A 36 6.66 -4.12 9.99
N PRO A 37 7.04 -2.97 10.57
CA PRO A 37 6.31 -2.40 11.69
C PRO A 37 4.84 -2.19 11.33
N ARG A 38 3.94 -2.30 12.32
CA ARG A 38 2.50 -2.11 12.10
C ARG A 38 2.16 -0.70 11.63
N ASP A 39 2.95 0.27 12.08
CA ASP A 39 2.81 1.69 11.79
C ASP A 39 3.61 2.14 10.55
N ALA A 40 4.05 1.18 9.76
CA ALA A 40 4.80 1.42 8.53
C ALA A 40 4.05 0.89 7.30
N GLY A 41 4.38 1.48 6.15
CA GLY A 41 3.85 1.06 4.87
C GLY A 41 4.76 1.44 3.71
N ILE A 42 4.40 0.97 2.53
CA ILE A 42 5.05 1.34 1.28
C ILE A 42 3.98 1.84 0.31
N TRP A 43 4.19 2.99 -0.32
CA TRP A 43 3.34 3.49 -1.40
C TRP A 43 4.04 3.25 -2.72
N LEU A 44 3.55 2.31 -3.52
CA LEU A 44 4.05 2.05 -4.87
C LEU A 44 3.29 2.89 -5.89
N THR A 45 3.99 3.76 -6.60
CA THR A 45 3.41 4.57 -7.66
C THR A 45 4.37 4.73 -8.85
N PRO A 46 3.91 4.59 -10.11
CA PRO A 46 2.62 4.02 -10.51
C PRO A 46 2.61 2.50 -10.32
N CYS A 47 1.45 1.91 -10.02
CA CYS A 47 1.26 0.47 -9.89
C CYS A 47 -0.17 0.07 -10.27
N SER A 48 -0.30 -0.86 -11.22
CA SER A 48 -1.57 -1.43 -11.68
C SER A 48 -1.67 -2.95 -11.48
N SER A 49 -0.58 -3.58 -11.06
CA SER A 49 -0.51 -4.98 -10.66
C SER A 49 0.70 -5.17 -9.75
N LEU A 50 0.59 -6.14 -8.84
CA LEU A 50 1.66 -6.47 -7.91
C LEU A 50 1.78 -7.97 -7.75
N HIS A 51 2.95 -8.39 -7.29
CA HIS A 51 3.22 -9.77 -6.97
C HIS A 51 3.80 -9.84 -5.56
N THR A 52 3.38 -10.86 -4.81
CA THR A 52 3.89 -11.12 -3.46
C THR A 52 4.96 -12.21 -3.45
N CYS A 53 5.59 -12.49 -4.60
CA CYS A 53 6.75 -13.38 -4.68
C CYS A 53 7.88 -12.86 -3.78
N PHE A 54 8.62 -13.77 -3.13
CA PHE A 54 9.71 -13.43 -2.20
C PHE A 54 9.30 -12.63 -0.95
N MET A 55 7.99 -12.47 -0.70
CA MET A 55 7.49 -11.99 0.58
C MET A 55 7.45 -13.13 1.61
N ARG A 56 7.54 -12.76 2.89
CA ARG A 56 7.57 -13.71 4.01
C ARG A 56 6.34 -13.62 4.92
N PHE A 57 5.49 -12.63 4.69
CA PHE A 57 4.31 -12.33 5.51
C PHE A 57 3.19 -11.80 4.62
N SER A 58 1.95 -11.92 5.10
CA SER A 58 0.77 -11.38 4.45
C SER A 58 0.66 -9.87 4.64
N ILE A 59 0.07 -9.18 3.67
CA ILE A 59 -0.11 -7.73 3.70
C ILE A 59 -1.55 -7.34 3.37
N ASP A 60 -1.95 -6.14 3.77
CA ASP A 60 -3.11 -5.47 3.19
C ASP A 60 -2.64 -4.57 2.05
N VAL A 61 -3.35 -4.60 0.93
CA VAL A 61 -3.12 -3.77 -0.25
C VAL A 61 -4.29 -2.83 -0.41
N ILE A 62 -4.02 -1.52 -0.35
CA ILE A 62 -5.00 -0.47 -0.64
C ILE A 62 -4.78 -0.01 -2.08
N HIS A 63 -5.80 -0.13 -2.92
CA HIS A 63 -5.75 0.33 -4.30
C HIS A 63 -6.24 1.76 -4.40
N LEU A 64 -5.47 2.62 -5.05
CA LEU A 64 -5.78 4.03 -5.21
C LEU A 64 -5.94 4.42 -6.68
N ASP A 65 -6.86 5.34 -6.96
CA ASP A 65 -6.98 6.00 -8.26
C ASP A 65 -5.93 7.12 -8.44
N SER A 66 -6.07 7.90 -9.53
CA SER A 66 -5.17 9.03 -9.83
C SER A 66 -5.28 10.19 -8.83
N ASP A 67 -6.40 10.30 -8.12
CA ASP A 67 -6.67 11.35 -7.14
C ASP A 67 -6.36 10.90 -5.70
N SER A 68 -5.68 9.75 -5.56
CA SER A 68 -5.35 9.10 -4.28
C SER A 68 -6.59 8.72 -3.46
N ARG A 69 -7.68 8.36 -4.14
CA ARG A 69 -8.88 7.81 -3.50
C ARG A 69 -8.87 6.29 -3.51
N VAL A 70 -9.33 5.71 -2.41
CA VAL A 70 -9.40 4.27 -2.21
C VAL A 70 -10.47 3.66 -3.12
N LEU A 71 -10.04 2.84 -4.07
CA LEU A 71 -10.92 2.05 -4.91
C LEU A 71 -11.39 0.80 -4.18
N SER A 72 -10.46 0.09 -3.54
CA SER A 72 -10.75 -1.09 -2.72
C SER A 72 -9.56 -1.45 -1.84
N VAL A 73 -9.81 -2.30 -0.84
CA VAL A 73 -8.77 -2.84 0.03
C VAL A 73 -8.76 -4.37 -0.07
N ALA A 74 -7.68 -4.94 -0.59
CA ALA A 74 -7.45 -6.38 -0.52
C ALA A 74 -6.78 -6.71 0.81
N ARG A 75 -7.52 -7.38 1.69
CA ARG A 75 -7.06 -7.76 3.03
C ARG A 75 -6.31 -9.09 2.98
N ASN A 76 -5.27 -9.23 3.81
CA ASN A 76 -4.55 -10.47 4.06
C ASN A 76 -4.06 -11.19 2.78
N VAL A 77 -3.50 -10.43 1.85
CA VAL A 77 -2.87 -10.94 0.63
C VAL A 77 -1.66 -11.77 1.02
N ARG A 78 -1.70 -13.07 0.72
CA ARG A 78 -0.66 -14.03 1.11
C ARG A 78 0.58 -13.92 0.22
N PRO A 79 1.78 -14.29 0.71
CA PRO A 79 2.97 -14.47 -0.10
C PRO A 79 2.77 -15.42 -1.29
N TRP A 80 3.64 -15.28 -2.30
CA TRP A 80 3.69 -16.15 -3.49
C TRP A 80 2.40 -16.15 -4.33
N ARG A 81 1.80 -14.97 -4.49
CA ARG A 81 0.61 -14.73 -5.32
C ARG A 81 0.88 -13.64 -6.35
N LEU A 82 0.24 -13.77 -7.51
CA LEU A 82 0.03 -12.63 -8.40
C LEU A 82 -1.29 -11.99 -8.02
N HIS A 83 -1.29 -10.67 -7.85
CA HIS A 83 -2.46 -9.89 -7.47
C HIS A 83 -2.74 -8.83 -8.53
N PHE A 84 -3.89 -8.98 -9.18
CA PHE A 84 -4.35 -8.04 -10.19
C PHE A 84 -5.18 -6.95 -9.51
N CYS A 85 -4.75 -5.70 -9.66
CA CYS A 85 -5.47 -4.59 -9.07
C CYS A 85 -6.77 -4.32 -9.87
N PRO A 86 -7.82 -3.78 -9.21
CA PRO A 86 -9.03 -3.35 -9.90
C PRO A 86 -8.73 -2.31 -11.00
N ARG A 87 -9.63 -2.24 -11.98
CA ARG A 87 -9.55 -1.24 -13.05
C ARG A 87 -9.57 0.17 -12.46
N GLY A 88 -8.70 1.03 -12.98
CA GLY A 88 -8.55 2.41 -12.51
C GLY A 88 -7.50 2.60 -11.41
N THR A 89 -6.90 1.50 -10.91
CA THR A 89 -5.78 1.60 -9.95
C THR A 89 -4.57 2.26 -10.62
N CYS A 90 -4.13 3.39 -10.07
CA CYS A 90 -2.95 4.12 -10.50
C CYS A 90 -1.78 3.90 -9.54
N SER A 91 -2.06 3.67 -8.26
CA SER A 91 -1.05 3.38 -7.24
C SER A 91 -1.61 2.47 -6.15
N VAL A 92 -0.73 1.88 -5.34
CA VAL A 92 -1.13 1.02 -4.23
C VAL A 92 -0.33 1.33 -2.97
N ILE A 93 -0.94 1.10 -1.81
CA ILE A 93 -0.26 1.12 -0.52
C ILE A 93 -0.24 -0.30 0.06
N GLU A 94 0.94 -0.78 0.43
CA GLU A 94 1.14 -2.06 1.11
C GLU A 94 1.39 -1.82 2.60
N THR A 95 0.64 -2.50 3.46
CA THR A 95 0.71 -2.33 4.92
C THR A 95 0.64 -3.68 5.63
N MET A 96 0.94 -3.71 6.93
CA MET A 96 0.66 -4.88 7.75
C MET A 96 -0.86 -5.14 7.83
N PRO A 97 -1.31 -6.40 7.93
CA PRO A 97 -2.73 -6.71 8.01
C PRO A 97 -3.43 -5.96 9.14
N ALA A 98 -4.57 -5.35 8.80
CA ALA A 98 -5.38 -4.51 9.70
C ALA A 98 -4.62 -3.33 10.32
N ALA A 99 -3.54 -2.84 9.68
CA ALA A 99 -2.82 -1.64 10.12
C ALA A 99 -3.68 -0.37 9.97
N VAL A 100 -4.42 -0.29 8.85
CA VAL A 100 -5.28 0.85 8.53
C VAL A 100 -6.75 0.45 8.38
N ALA A 101 -7.63 1.38 8.76
CA ALA A 101 -9.08 1.23 8.69
C ALA A 101 -9.69 2.07 7.55
N LEU A 102 -9.09 1.99 6.36
CA LEU A 102 -9.59 2.65 5.16
C LEU A 102 -10.74 1.89 4.51
N VAL A 103 -11.70 2.63 3.96
CA VAL A 103 -12.82 2.14 3.15
C VAL A 103 -12.83 2.80 1.77
N THR A 104 -13.64 2.26 0.85
CA THR A 104 -13.77 2.82 -0.50
C THR A 104 -14.23 4.28 -0.45
N ASN A 105 -13.66 5.11 -1.34
CA ASN A 105 -13.82 6.56 -1.46
C ASN A 105 -13.10 7.42 -0.39
N ASP A 106 -12.43 6.80 0.60
CA ASP A 106 -11.49 7.56 1.42
C ASP A 106 -10.38 8.16 0.57
N GLN A 107 -9.85 9.31 0.98
CA GLN A 107 -8.75 9.96 0.28
C GLN A 107 -7.56 10.06 1.23
N VAL A 108 -6.38 9.78 0.70
CA VAL A 108 -5.15 9.81 1.48
C VAL A 108 -4.08 10.63 0.79
N HIS A 109 -3.14 11.16 1.56
CA HIS A 109 -1.95 11.81 1.04
C HIS A 109 -0.75 11.54 1.93
N LEU A 110 0.45 11.75 1.37
CA LEU A 110 1.68 11.75 2.14
C LEU A 110 1.97 13.16 2.66
N ALA A 111 2.40 13.25 3.92
CA ALA A 111 2.84 14.48 4.59
C ALA A 111 4.27 14.36 5.14
#